data_AF-A0A7C5LWL4-F1
#
_entry.id   AF-A0A7C5LWL4-F1
#
_cell.length_a   1.000
_cell.length_b   1.000
_cell.length_c   1.000
_cell.angle_alpha   90.00
_cell.angle_beta   90.00
_cell.angle_gamma   90.00
#
_symmetry.space_group_name_H-M   'P 1'
#
loop_
_entity.id
_entity.type
_entity.pdbx_description
1 polymer ?
#
loop_
_entity_poly.entity_id
_entity_poly.type
_entity_poly.pdbx_seq_one_letter_code
_entity_poly.pdbx_strand_id
1 'polypeptide(L)'
;MSMKQLLLVLVIMISGSQLFAQSGQDFPSFGNELLSRKNRIEIYPNPSVDFLNVVIENSDLHNTEFVVHNIIGNQFTVNVEKLSDNEFRLDVRNLPAGYYLLAIKDDQSQFSKTFKFLKR
;
A
#
# COMPACT_ATOMS: atom_id res chain seq x y z
N MET A 1 23.85 -40.94 -24.28
CA MET A 1 22.88 -40.08 -24.97
C MET A 1 23.66 -39.12 -25.86
N SER A 2 23.37 -39.04 -27.16
CA SER A 2 24.16 -38.16 -28.06
C SER A 2 23.83 -36.69 -27.78
N MET A 3 24.79 -35.78 -27.98
CA MET A 3 24.67 -34.33 -27.71
C MET A 3 23.40 -33.71 -28.33
N LYS A 4 22.94 -34.25 -29.46
CA LYS A 4 21.73 -33.80 -30.16
C LYS A 4 20.44 -34.15 -29.39
N GLN A 5 20.41 -35.29 -28.70
CA GLN A 5 19.27 -35.68 -27.86
C GLN A 5 19.21 -34.87 -26.56
N LEU A 6 20.37 -34.47 -26.03
CA LEU A 6 20.44 -33.57 -24.86
C LEU A 6 19.89 -32.18 -25.20
N LEU A 7 20.26 -31.64 -26.37
CA LEU A 7 19.75 -30.36 -26.85
C LEU A 7 18.23 -30.37 -27.11
N LEU A 8 17.70 -31.48 -27.64
CA LEU A 8 16.27 -31.60 -27.93
C LEU A 8 15.42 -31.64 -26.65
N VAL A 9 15.91 -32.30 -25.59
CA VAL A 9 15.24 -32.33 -24.28
C VAL A 9 15.27 -30.95 -23.61
N LEU A 10 16.36 -30.19 -23.77
CA LEU A 10 16.47 -28.84 -23.23
C LEU A 10 15.45 -27.88 -23.85
N VAL A 11 15.20 -27.98 -25.16
CA VAL A 11 14.22 -27.12 -25.86
C VAL A 11 12.79 -27.41 -25.42
N ILE A 12 12.44 -28.69 -25.21
CA ILE A 12 11.09 -29.09 -24.79
C ILE A 12 10.79 -28.60 -23.35
N MET A 13 11.79 -28.60 -22.47
CA MET A 13 11.65 -28.09 -21.09
C MET A 13 11.39 -26.58 -21.04
N ILE A 14 11.95 -25.80 -21.98
CA ILE A 14 11.78 -24.34 -22.01
C ILE A 14 10.37 -23.98 -22.50
N SER A 15 9.84 -24.69 -23.49
CA SER A 15 8.49 -24.43 -24.06
C SER A 15 7.33 -24.81 -23.12
N GLY A 16 7.53 -25.77 -22.20
CA GLY A 16 6.47 -26.22 -21.29
C GLY A 16 6.03 -25.19 -20.24
N SER A 17 6.85 -24.16 -20.01
CA SER A 17 6.60 -23.15 -18.97
C SER A 17 5.59 -22.07 -19.36
N GLN A 18 5.22 -21.95 -20.65
CA GLN A 18 4.36 -20.87 -21.12
C GLN A 18 2.85 -21.15 -21.00
N LEU A 19 2.44 -22.40 -20.73
CA LEU A 19 1.02 -22.78 -20.63
C LEU A 19 0.39 -22.49 -19.26
N PHE A 20 1.16 -22.10 -18.24
CA PHE A 20 0.62 -21.75 -16.91
C PHE A 20 0.42 -20.24 -16.70
N ALA A 21 0.74 -19.40 -17.69
CA ALA A 21 0.70 -17.94 -17.55
C ALA A 21 -0.65 -17.29 -17.90
N GLN A 22 -1.65 -18.05 -18.38
CA GLN A 22 -2.98 -17.52 -18.69
C GLN A 22 -4.08 -18.38 -18.06
N SER A 23 -4.19 -18.31 -16.74
CA SER A 23 -5.49 -18.50 -16.07
C SER A 23 -5.82 -17.22 -15.30
N GLY A 24 -6.34 -16.23 -16.04
CA GLY A 24 -7.01 -15.08 -15.45
C GLY A 24 -8.36 -15.55 -14.89
N GLN A 25 -8.35 -16.12 -13.68
CA GLN A 25 -9.55 -16.15 -12.86
C GLN A 25 -9.50 -14.91 -11.96
N ASP A 26 -10.38 -13.96 -12.24
CA ASP A 26 -10.73 -12.91 -11.28
C ASP A 26 -11.27 -13.60 -10.03
N PHE A 27 -10.41 -13.77 -9.02
CA PHE A 27 -10.82 -14.22 -7.70
C PHE A 27 -11.60 -13.07 -7.05
N PRO A 28 -12.90 -13.23 -6.77
CA PRO A 28 -13.57 -12.25 -5.95
C PRO A 28 -13.00 -12.40 -4.53
N SER A 29 -12.36 -11.34 -4.04
CA SER A 29 -11.74 -11.28 -2.72
C SER A 29 -12.80 -11.23 -1.61
N PHE A 30 -13.56 -12.31 -1.44
CA PHE A 30 -14.55 -12.46 -0.36
C PHE A 30 -13.91 -12.78 1.01
N GLY A 31 -12.59 -13.04 1.06
CA GLY A 31 -11.87 -13.33 2.30
C GLY A 31 -11.54 -12.10 3.14
N ASN A 32 -11.39 -10.93 2.52
CA ASN A 32 -10.93 -9.71 3.20
C ASN A 32 -12.07 -8.91 3.86
N GLU A 33 -13.33 -9.18 3.55
CA GLU A 33 -14.46 -8.47 4.16
C GLU A 33 -14.84 -9.01 5.54
N LEU A 34 -14.45 -10.25 5.86
CA LEU A 34 -14.80 -10.91 7.13
C LEU A 34 -13.66 -10.88 8.17
N LEU A 35 -12.42 -10.59 7.75
CA LEU A 35 -11.29 -10.43 8.66
C LEU A 35 -10.97 -8.94 8.82
N SER A 36 -11.37 -8.38 9.97
CA SER A 36 -10.86 -7.13 10.54
C SER A 36 -11.43 -5.79 10.02
N ARG A 37 -12.63 -5.41 10.50
CA ARG A 37 -12.93 -3.98 10.80
C ARG A 37 -12.35 -3.57 12.16
N LYS A 38 -11.08 -3.91 12.46
CA LYS A 38 -10.45 -3.49 13.71
C LYS A 38 -9.87 -2.07 13.62
N ASN A 39 -9.66 -1.51 12.43
CA ASN A 39 -9.05 -0.18 12.28
C ASN A 39 -9.89 0.68 11.32
N ARG A 40 -10.78 1.53 11.86
CA ARG A 40 -11.53 2.52 11.07
C ARG A 40 -10.64 3.75 10.90
N ILE A 41 -10.20 3.99 9.68
CA ILE A 41 -9.27 5.08 9.38
C ILE A 41 -9.92 6.04 8.39
N GLU A 42 -9.89 7.32 8.75
CA GLU A 42 -10.38 8.42 7.94
C GLU A 42 -9.27 9.45 7.74
N ILE A 43 -9.23 10.07 6.55
CA ILE A 43 -8.25 11.11 6.22
C ILE A 43 -8.95 12.34 5.66
N TYR A 44 -8.58 13.53 6.12
CA TYR A 44 -9.21 14.78 5.70
C TYR A 44 -8.32 16.02 6.00
N PRO A 45 -8.55 17.16 5.33
CA PRO A 45 -9.36 17.31 4.14
C PRO A 45 -8.68 16.67 2.92
N ASN A 46 -9.48 16.20 1.97
CA ASN A 46 -9.00 15.82 0.65
C ASN A 46 -9.88 16.54 -0.39
N PRO A 47 -9.38 17.59 -1.07
CA PRO A 47 -7.97 17.99 -1.18
C PRO A 47 -7.39 18.68 0.06
N SER A 48 -6.09 18.51 0.31
CA SER A 48 -5.33 19.12 1.41
C SER A 48 -4.52 20.33 0.93
N VAL A 49 -4.35 21.33 1.79
CA VAL A 49 -3.53 22.52 1.50
C VAL A 49 -2.31 22.53 2.41
N ASP A 50 -2.52 22.70 3.71
CA ASP A 50 -1.41 22.79 4.67
C ASP A 50 -1.25 21.51 5.48
N PHE A 51 -2.38 20.96 5.92
CA PHE A 51 -2.42 19.81 6.81
C PHE A 51 -3.32 18.73 6.26
N LEU A 52 -2.93 17.48 6.51
CA LEU A 52 -3.76 16.29 6.33
C LEU A 52 -3.91 15.63 7.70
N ASN A 53 -5.13 15.60 8.21
CA ASN A 53 -5.47 14.91 9.44
C ASN A 53 -5.81 13.44 9.15
N VAL A 54 -5.44 12.56 10.07
CA VAL A 54 -5.71 11.14 10.05
C VAL A 54 -6.35 10.76 11.37
N VAL A 55 -7.54 10.18 11.31
CA VAL A 55 -8.30 9.70 12.47
C VAL A 55 -8.38 8.19 12.41
N ILE A 56 -7.95 7.51 13.49
CA ILE A 56 -7.86 6.05 13.59
C ILE A 56 -8.71 5.56 14.79
N GLU A 57 -9.92 5.09 14.51
CA GLU A 57 -10.89 4.66 15.51
C GLU A 57 -11.03 3.13 15.59
N ASN A 58 -11.50 2.67 16.76
CA ASN A 58 -11.65 1.26 17.12
C ASN A 58 -10.36 0.43 17.07
N SER A 59 -9.22 1.10 17.12
CA SER A 59 -7.91 0.59 16.70
C SER A 59 -7.17 -0.24 17.74
N ASP A 60 -6.41 -1.23 17.26
CA ASP A 60 -5.36 -1.94 18.02
C ASP A 60 -3.93 -1.59 17.58
N LEU A 61 -3.79 -0.59 16.71
CA LEU A 61 -2.48 -0.10 16.30
C LEU A 61 -1.78 0.60 17.46
N HIS A 62 -0.54 0.21 17.73
CA HIS A 62 0.26 0.76 18.82
C HIS A 62 1.41 1.64 18.33
N ASN A 63 2.15 1.20 17.32
CA ASN A 63 3.29 1.92 16.77
C ASN A 63 3.03 2.31 15.31
N THR A 64 2.12 3.27 15.12
CA THR A 64 1.69 3.68 13.78
C THR A 64 2.75 4.53 13.08
N GLU A 65 3.24 4.04 11.95
CA GLU A 65 4.12 4.77 11.04
C GLU A 65 3.30 5.36 9.87
N PHE A 66 3.60 6.62 9.53
CA PHE A 66 3.00 7.32 8.39
C PHE A 66 4.06 7.57 7.32
N VAL A 67 3.85 7.02 6.12
CA VAL A 67 4.80 7.15 5.01
C VAL A 67 4.09 7.76 3.79
N VAL A 68 4.57 8.92 3.35
CA VAL A 68 4.00 9.63 2.19
C VAL A 68 4.85 9.37 0.96
N HIS A 69 4.20 8.98 -0.13
CA HIS A 69 4.81 8.85 -1.45
C HIS A 69 4.03 9.66 -2.49
N ASN A 70 4.69 10.15 -3.54
CA ASN A 70 3.96 10.58 -4.73
C ASN A 70 3.53 9.35 -5.58
N ILE A 71 2.76 9.58 -6.64
CA ILE A 71 2.27 8.50 -7.52
C ILE A 71 3.37 7.71 -8.25
N ILE A 72 4.58 8.22 -8.36
CA ILE A 72 5.73 7.53 -8.98
C ILE A 72 6.61 6.81 -7.97
N GLY A 73 6.27 6.87 -6.67
CA GLY A 73 6.95 6.14 -5.60
C GLY A 73 8.06 6.91 -4.88
N ASN A 74 8.27 8.20 -5.17
CA ASN A 74 9.22 9.00 -4.39
C ASN A 74 8.65 9.22 -2.98
N GLN A 75 9.40 8.84 -1.97
CA GLN A 75 9.05 9.05 -0.56
C GLN A 75 9.34 10.49 -0.14
N PHE A 76 8.44 11.06 0.66
CA PHE A 76 8.56 12.39 1.24
C PHE A 76 8.55 12.29 2.76
N THR A 77 9.51 12.97 3.40
CA THR A 77 9.49 13.17 4.85
C THR A 77 8.52 14.30 5.18
N VAL A 78 7.52 14.00 6.00
CA VAL A 78 6.56 14.96 6.53
C VAL A 78 6.59 14.93 8.04
N ASN A 79 6.39 16.08 8.68
CA ASN A 79 6.26 16.11 10.13
C ASN A 79 4.88 15.60 10.51
N VAL A 80 4.84 14.72 11.52
CA VAL A 80 3.60 14.17 12.07
C VAL A 80 3.46 14.64 13.51
N GLU A 81 2.38 15.34 13.78
CA GLU A 81 1.99 15.77 15.12
C GLU A 81 0.86 14.86 15.63
N LYS A 82 1.02 14.29 16.83
CA LYS A 82 -0.06 13.55 17.50
C LYS A 82 -0.93 14.55 18.25
N LEU A 83 -2.15 14.79 17.78
CA LEU A 83 -3.11 15.74 18.39
C LEU A 83 -3.86 15.11 19.56
N SER A 84 -4.16 13.81 19.46
CA SER A 84 -4.83 13.00 20.48
C SER A 84 -4.43 11.53 20.33
N ASP A 85 -5.01 10.62 21.11
CA ASP A 85 -4.71 9.19 21.00
C ASP A 85 -5.11 8.56 19.67
N ASN A 86 -6.12 9.11 19.00
CA ASN A 86 -6.63 8.61 17.73
C ASN A 86 -6.49 9.58 16.56
N GLU A 87 -5.93 10.78 16.77
CA GLU A 87 -5.84 11.82 15.76
C GLU A 87 -4.40 12.30 15.55
N PHE A 88 -3.99 12.32 14.29
CA PHE A 88 -2.66 12.71 13.83
C PHE A 88 -2.78 13.78 12.76
N ARG A 89 -1.84 14.70 12.73
CA ARG A 89 -1.75 15.77 11.73
C ARG A 89 -0.42 15.70 11.01
N LEU A 90 -0.49 15.55 9.68
CA LEU A 90 0.66 15.56 8.79
C LEU A 90 0.81 16.98 8.22
N ASP A 91 2.00 17.57 8.37
CA ASP A 91 2.37 18.82 7.70
C ASP A 91 2.74 18.55 6.25
N VAL A 92 1.84 18.92 5.34
CA VAL A 92 1.98 18.71 3.90
C VAL A 92 2.27 20.00 3.14
N ARG A 93 2.45 21.14 3.83
CA ARG A 93 2.63 22.48 3.20
C ARG A 93 3.70 22.51 2.12
N ASN A 94 4.82 21.86 2.39
CA ASN A 94 6.00 21.85 1.54
C ASN A 94 5.95 20.80 0.41
N LEU A 95 4.88 19.98 0.34
CA LEU A 95 4.69 19.05 -0.76
C LEU A 95 4.25 19.80 -2.02
N PRO A 96 4.87 19.54 -3.19
CA PRO A 96 4.37 20.03 -4.47
C PRO A 96 2.92 19.61 -4.69
N ALA A 97 2.13 20.45 -5.38
CA ALA A 97 0.76 20.11 -5.76
C ALA A 97 0.73 18.82 -6.59
N GLY A 98 -0.22 17.93 -6.29
CA GLY A 98 -0.32 16.64 -6.95
C GLY A 98 -0.95 15.54 -6.11
N TYR A 99 -0.99 14.34 -6.65
CA TYR A 99 -1.51 13.17 -5.96
C TYR A 99 -0.43 12.45 -5.16
N TYR A 100 -0.81 12.03 -3.95
CA TYR A 100 0.05 11.31 -3.03
C TYR A 100 -0.67 10.08 -2.48
N LEU A 101 0.15 9.14 -2.00
CA LEU A 101 -0.22 7.94 -1.30
C LEU A 101 0.31 8.03 0.13
N LEU A 102 -0.60 8.05 1.10
CA LEU A 102 -0.27 7.90 2.52
C LEU A 102 -0.41 6.43 2.89
N ALA A 103 0.71 5.78 3.20
CA ALA A 103 0.72 4.45 3.81
C ALA A 103 0.74 4.60 5.34
N ILE A 104 -0.14 3.87 5.99
CA ILE A 104 -0.26 3.77 7.45
C ILE A 104 0.09 2.34 7.81
N LYS A 105 1.14 2.16 8.61
CA LYS A 105 1.69 0.85 8.96
C LYS A 105 1.80 0.69 10.46
N ASP A 106 1.71 -0.54 10.93
CA ASP A 106 2.08 -0.92 12.28
C ASP A 106 2.74 -2.29 12.24
N ASP A 107 4.05 -2.32 12.49
CA ASP A 107 4.86 -3.53 12.40
C ASP A 107 4.45 -4.57 13.44
N GLN A 108 3.89 -4.16 14.58
CA GLN A 108 3.48 -5.10 15.63
C GLN A 108 2.26 -5.91 15.21
N SER A 109 1.24 -5.25 14.66
CA SER A 109 0.02 -5.90 14.18
C SER A 109 0.12 -6.40 12.75
N GLN A 110 1.26 -6.17 12.06
CA GLN A 110 1.44 -6.41 10.62
C GLN A 110 0.37 -5.69 9.78
N PHE A 111 -0.16 -4.58 10.30
CA PHE A 111 -1.15 -3.77 9.62
C PHE A 111 -0.49 -2.87 8.58
N SER A 112 -1.11 -2.76 7.41
CA SER A 112 -0.70 -1.82 6.38
C SER A 112 -1.92 -1.42 5.54
N LYS A 113 -2.17 -0.12 5.43
CA LYS A 113 -3.24 0.42 4.59
C LYS A 113 -2.81 1.73 3.92
N THR A 114 -3.16 1.87 2.64
CA THR A 114 -2.78 3.03 1.83
C THR A 114 -3.99 3.86 1.44
N PHE A 115 -3.86 5.18 1.52
CA PHE A 115 -4.87 6.16 1.16
C PHE A 115 -4.33 7.12 0.12
N LYS A 116 -5.14 7.45 -0.90
CA LYS A 116 -4.81 8.48 -1.89
C LYS A 116 -5.38 9.82 -1.45
N PHE A 117 -4.57 10.88 -1.53
CA PHE A 117 -5.05 12.26 -1.34
C PHE A 117 -4.48 13.20 -2.41
N LEU A 118 -5.17 14.33 -2.62
CA LEU A 118 -4.74 15.42 -3.49
C LEU A 118 -4.19 16.57 -2.65
N LYS A 119 -2.93 16.97 -2.88
CA LYS A 119 -2.35 18.21 -2.38
C LYS A 119 -2.59 19.34 -3.39
N ARG A 120 -3.11 20.47 -2.93
CA ARG A 120 -3.28 21.70 -3.72
C ARG A 120 -2.09 22.65 -3.60
#